data_AF-I7BW12-F1
#
_entry.id   AF-I7BW12-F1
#
_cell.length_a   1.000
_cell.length_b   1.000
_cell.length_c   1.000
_cell.angle_alpha   90.00
_cell.angle_beta   90.00
_cell.angle_gamma   90.00
#
_symmetry.space_group_name_H-M   'P 1'
#
loop_
_entity.id
_entity.type
_entity.pdbx_description
1 polymer ?
#
loop_
_entity_poly.entity_id
_entity_poly.type
_entity_poly.pdbx_seq_one_letter_code
_entity_poly.pdbx_strand_id
1 'polypeptide(L)' 'MRHPQDDLLIVYALTSLAREHKQTEKEEWALDLAAEITEQHGLTISDAVCQLK' A
#
# COMPACT_ATOMS: atom_id res chain seq x y z
N MET A 1 -5.96 18.21 -2.73
CA MET A 1 -6.87 17.24 -2.07
C MET A 1 -6.73 15.94 -2.84
N ARG A 2 -5.97 14.96 -2.32
CA ARG A 2 -5.97 13.60 -2.89
C ARG A 2 -7.25 12.92 -2.43
N HIS A 3 -7.96 12.26 -3.33
CA HIS A 3 -9.17 11.55 -2.96
C HIS A 3 -8.76 10.30 -2.17
N PRO A 4 -9.43 9.95 -1.06
CA PRO A 4 -9.06 8.77 -0.26
C PRO A 4 -9.00 7.47 -1.08
N GLN A 5 -9.76 7.38 -2.18
CA GLN A 5 -9.72 6.24 -3.10
C GLN A 5 -8.44 6.16 -3.94
N ASP A 6 -7.83 7.31 -4.27
CA ASP A 6 -6.58 7.32 -5.03
C ASP A 6 -5.44 6.74 -4.18
N ASP A 7 -5.44 7.06 -2.89
CA ASP A 7 -4.43 6.55 -1.95
C ASP A 7 -4.61 5.04 -1.68
N LEU A 8 -5.84 4.53 -1.68
CA LEU A 8 -6.11 3.08 -1.63
C LEU A 8 -5.56 2.35 -2.86
N LEU A 9 -5.74 2.91 -4.06
CA LEU A 9 -5.18 2.35 -5.30
C LEU A 9 -3.66 2.33 -5.29
N ILE A 10 -3.02 3.36 -4.72
CA ILE A 10 -1.55 3.41 -4.57
C ILE A 10 -1.07 2.31 -3.61
N VAL A 11 -1.74 2.13 -2.46
CA VAL A 11 -1.40 1.06 -1.52
C VAL A 11 -1.52 -0.32 -2.17
N TYR A 12 -2.57 -0.55 -2.95
CA TYR A 12 -2.74 -1.80 -3.68
C TYR A 12 -1.65 -2.05 -4.73
N ALA A 13 -1.27 -1.01 -5.48
CA ALA A 13 -0.19 -1.10 -6.46
C ALA A 13 1.16 -1.41 -5.78
N LEU A 14 1.45 -0.76 -4.65
CA LEU A 14 2.67 -1.00 -3.87
C LEU A 14 2.70 -2.42 -3.28
N THR A 15 1.58 -2.90 -2.76
CA THR A 15 1.47 -4.28 -2.24
C THR A 15 1.65 -5.31 -3.35
N SER A 16 1.18 -5.01 -4.57
CA SER A 16 1.37 -5.85 -5.75
C SER A 16 2.84 -5.85 -6.20
N LEU A 17 3.47 -4.67 -6.22
CA LEU A 17 4.89 -4.52 -6.54
C LEU A 17 5.78 -5.28 -5.54
N ALA A 18 5.48 -5.17 -4.24
CA ALA A 18 6.18 -5.90 -3.19
C ALA A 18 6.11 -7.42 -3.42
N ARG A 19 4.94 -7.92 -3.82
CA ARG A 19 4.73 -9.34 -4.12
C ARG A 19 5.51 -9.81 -5.34
N GLU A 20 5.65 -8.98 -6.36
CA GLU A 20 6.45 -9.29 -7.57
C GLU A 20 7.95 -9.28 -7.28
N HIS A 21 8.38 -8.46 -6.32
CA HIS A 21 9.78 -8.25 -5.94
C HIS A 21 10.15 -8.95 -4.62
N LYS A 22 9.49 -10.06 -4.27
CA LYS A 22 9.75 -10.80 -3.03
C LYS A 22 11.23 -11.08 -2.78
N GLN A 23 11.63 -10.95 -1.51
CA GLN A 23 12.97 -11.14 -0.99
C GLN A 23 14.03 -10.18 -1.58
N THR A 24 13.58 -9.01 -2.04
CA THR A 24 14.48 -7.95 -2.50
C THR A 24 14.24 -6.68 -1.70
N GLU A 25 15.20 -5.76 -1.72
CA GLU A 25 15.07 -4.43 -1.11
C GLU A 25 13.85 -3.65 -1.64
N LYS A 26 13.37 -3.99 -2.86
CA LYS A 26 12.16 -3.38 -3.42
C LYS A 26 10.88 -3.86 -2.75
N GLU A 27 10.86 -5.06 -2.17
CA GLU A 27 9.72 -5.52 -1.37
C GLU A 27 9.59 -4.66 -0.10
N GLU A 28 10.69 -4.54 0.66
CA GLU A 28 10.73 -3.77 1.90
C GLU A 28 10.36 -2.30 1.64
N TRP A 29 10.99 -1.68 0.65
CA TRP A 29 10.68 -0.31 0.24
C TRP A 29 9.21 -0.11 -0.14
N ALA A 30 8.62 -1.04 -0.90
CA ALA A 30 7.25 -0.92 -1.35
C ALA A 30 6.25 -1.11 -0.19
N LEU A 31 6.56 -2.00 0.76
CA LEU A 31 5.73 -2.22 1.95
C LEU A 31 5.83 -1.04 2.92
N ASP A 32 7.02 -0.48 3.14
CA ASP A 32 7.21 0.71 3.99
C ASP A 32 6.43 1.91 3.44
N LEU A 33 6.51 2.14 2.12
CA LEU A 33 5.75 3.22 1.49
C LEU A 33 4.24 2.99 1.54
N ALA A 34 3.79 1.74 1.41
CA ALA A 34 2.38 1.39 1.60
C ALA A 34 1.93 1.65 3.05
N ALA A 35 2.77 1.32 4.03
CA ALA A 35 2.51 1.54 5.44
C ALA A 35 2.35 3.05 5.75
N GLU A 36 3.30 3.88 5.31
CA GLU A 36 3.26 5.33 5.50
C GLU A 36 1.97 5.95 4.94
N ILE A 37 1.55 5.51 3.75
CA ILE A 37 0.31 6.00 3.14
C ILE A 37 -0.89 5.55 3.96
N THR A 38 -0.94 4.29 4.41
CA THR A 38 -2.08 3.81 5.22
C THR A 38 -2.16 4.45 6.61
N GLU A 39 -1.02 4.75 7.24
CA GLU A 39 -0.97 5.46 8.53
C GLU A 39 -1.59 6.87 8.43
N GLN A 40 -1.39 7.58 7.31
CA GLN A 40 -2.01 8.89 7.06
C GLN A 40 -3.54 8.83 7.02
N HIS A 41 -4.09 7.65 6.73
CA HIS A 41 -5.54 7.40 6.69
C HIS A 41 -6.05 6.67 7.95
N GLY A 42 -5.17 6.37 8.91
CA GLY A 42 -5.53 5.60 10.12
C GLY A 42 -5.92 4.15 9.81
N LEU A 43 -5.41 3.59 8.71
CA LEU A 43 -5.71 2.24 8.23
C LEU A 43 -4.45 1.37 8.29
N THR A 44 -4.61 0.06 8.28
CA THR A 44 -3.52 -0.87 7.98
C THR A 44 -3.50 -1.21 6.48
N ILE A 45 -2.36 -1.70 5.96
CA ILE A 45 -2.25 -2.22 4.58
C ILE A 45 -3.34 -3.27 4.29
N SER A 46 -3.62 -4.14 5.27
CA SER A 46 -4.68 -5.15 5.16
C SER A 46 -6.07 -4.54 5.01
N ASP A 47 -6.36 -3.46 5.76
CA ASP A 47 -7.64 -2.74 5.67
C ASP A 47 -7.79 -2.06 4.30
N ALA A 48 -6.71 -1.45 3.81
CA ALA A 48 -6.69 -0.79 2.51
C ALA A 48 -6.94 -1.78 1.35
N VAL A 49 -6.31 -2.96 1.41
CA VAL A 49 -6.53 -4.02 0.42
C VAL A 49 -7.95 -4.62 0.51
N CYS A 50 -8.53 -4.71 1.70
CA CYS A 50 -9.91 -5.19 1.88
C CYS A 50 -10.97 -4.21 1.34
N GLN A 51 -10.72 -2.90 1.38
CA GLN A 51 -11.65 -1.87 0.88
C GLN A 51 -11.73 -1.79 -0.65
N LEU A 52 -10.81 -2.42 -1.36
CA LEU A 52 -10.79 -2.50 -2.83
C LEU A 52 -11.53 -3.73 -3.41
N LYS A 53 -12.13 -4.57 -2.55
CA LYS A 53 -13.04 -5.65 -2.96
C LYS A 53 -14.47 -5.16 -3.08
#